data_AF-A0A1F9NZA2-F1
#
_entry.id   AF-A0A1F9NZA2-F1
#
_cell.length_a   1.000
_cell.length_b   1.000
_cell.length_c   1.000
_cell.angle_alpha   90.00
_cell.angle_beta   90.00
_cell.angle_gamma   90.00
#
_symmetry.space_group_name_H-M   'P 1'
#
loop_
_entity.id
_entity.type
_entity.pdbx_description
1 polymer ?
#
loop_
_entity_poly.entity_id
_entity_poly.type
_entity_poly.pdbx_seq_one_letter_code
_entity_poly.pdbx_strand_id
1 'polypeptide(L)'
;MPFGEGIVAHLAGRTGGLLSGARFEDRSWGEERIILPLEGISYSVSPRGFFQANWRMNQAMVRRIGAILGESAGARLLDLYAGAGNFALPLAAKVREVVAVEGEAHSFRELRGNVRANVLGNVRIVRSSVETFRPEGRFDALVLDPPRAGLSERSLARVREIAAGKILYVSCNPSTLARDVRSLSDRYDLSSLEMHDFFPNTHHVEALAVLTSR
;
A
#
# COMPACT_ATOMS: atom_id res chain seq x y z
N MET A 1 23.08 -5.24 14.26
CA MET A 1 23.55 -4.23 15.24
C MET A 1 22.42 -4.00 16.23
N PRO A 2 22.69 -3.88 17.54
CA PRO A 2 21.62 -3.88 18.53
C PRO A 2 20.92 -2.52 18.51
N PHE A 3 19.64 -2.53 18.21
CA PHE A 3 18.76 -1.39 18.41
C PHE A 3 18.41 -1.35 19.89
N GLY A 4 18.89 -0.33 20.60
CA GLY A 4 18.49 -0.01 21.96
C GLY A 4 18.03 1.43 21.99
N GLU A 5 16.88 1.69 22.63
CA GLU A 5 16.50 3.04 23.02
C GLU A 5 17.57 3.56 24.00
N GLY A 6 18.36 4.53 23.55
CA GLY A 6 19.33 5.21 24.40
C GLY A 6 18.78 6.57 24.83
N ILE A 7 18.42 6.70 26.10
CA ILE A 7 18.31 8.01 26.75
C ILE A 7 19.73 8.44 27.09
N VAL A 8 20.26 9.47 26.42
CA VAL A 8 21.53 10.09 26.84
C VAL A 8 21.21 11.27 27.75
N ALA A 9 21.39 11.07 29.05
CA ALA A 9 21.36 12.14 30.04
C ALA A 9 22.78 12.68 30.24
N HIS A 10 23.05 13.91 29.78
CA HIS A 10 24.29 14.61 30.11
C HIS A 10 24.15 15.28 31.48
N LEU A 11 24.67 14.62 32.53
CA LEU A 11 24.82 15.23 33.85
C LEU A 11 26.16 15.97 33.91
N ALA A 12 26.14 17.28 33.70
CA ALA A 12 27.27 18.15 34.02
C ALA A 12 27.06 18.75 35.42
N GLY A 13 27.83 18.28 36.39
CA GLY A 13 27.81 18.81 37.76
C GLY A 13 28.94 19.82 37.99
N ARG A 14 28.61 21.01 38.48
CA ARG A 14 29.47 21.79 39.39
C ARG A 14 28.73 21.90 40.71
N THR A 15 29.43 21.60 41.80
CA THR A 15 28.90 21.62 43.17
C THR A 15 28.35 23.02 43.50
N GLY A 16 27.03 23.15 43.73
CA GLY A 16 26.46 24.31 44.42
C GLY A 16 25.25 25.04 43.82
N GLY A 17 24.46 24.47 42.90
CA GLY A 17 23.27 25.16 42.37
C GLY A 17 22.15 24.22 41.91
N LEU A 18 20.90 24.63 42.12
CA LEU A 18 19.68 23.94 41.69
C LEU A 18 19.69 23.73 40.15
N LEU A 19 19.55 22.48 39.70
CA LEU A 19 19.36 22.14 38.29
C LEU A 19 17.85 22.08 38.00
N SER A 20 17.31 23.02 37.22
CA SER A 20 16.01 22.86 36.57
C SER A 20 16.12 23.23 35.10
N GLY A 21 16.18 22.22 34.24
CA GLY A 21 16.14 22.40 32.79
C GLY A 21 16.61 21.15 32.04
N ALA A 22 15.66 20.35 31.55
CA ALA A 22 15.93 19.42 30.46
C ALA A 22 15.72 20.20 29.15
N ARG A 23 16.75 20.28 28.31
CA ARG A 23 16.61 20.78 26.93
C ARG A 23 16.45 19.56 26.03
N PHE A 24 15.24 19.39 25.50
CA PHE A 24 15.00 18.42 24.43
C PHE A 24 15.52 19.04 23.13
N GLU A 25 16.52 18.42 22.52
CA GLU A 25 16.95 18.77 21.17
C GLU A 25 16.33 17.76 20.20
N ASP A 26 15.57 18.27 19.25
CA ASP A 26 14.92 17.47 18.21
C ASP A 26 15.96 17.16 17.13
N ARG A 27 16.88 16.21 17.41
CA ARG A 27 17.92 15.77 16.48
C ARG A 27 17.59 14.38 15.93
N SER A 28 17.46 14.27 14.60
CA SER A 28 17.48 13.00 13.88
C SER A 28 18.90 12.65 13.44
N TRP A 29 19.20 11.35 13.35
CA TRP A 29 20.47 10.83 12.84
C TRP A 29 20.21 9.76 11.77
N GLY A 30 21.08 9.70 10.78
CA GLY A 30 20.96 8.78 9.64
C GLY A 30 20.13 9.36 8.50
N GLU A 31 19.91 8.52 7.48
CA GLU A 31 19.09 8.87 6.32
C GLU A 31 17.62 9.06 6.73
N GLU A 32 16.96 10.06 6.18
CA GLU A 32 15.53 10.33 6.46
C GLU A 32 14.60 9.27 5.86
N ARG A 33 15.14 8.39 5.01
CA ARG A 33 14.41 7.36 4.28
C ARG A 33 15.27 6.12 4.11
N ILE A 34 14.63 4.96 4.06
CA ILE A 34 15.26 3.72 3.61
C ILE A 34 14.79 3.42 2.18
N ILE A 35 15.64 2.76 1.39
CA ILE A 35 15.31 2.31 0.03
C ILE A 35 15.27 0.78 0.04
N LEU A 36 14.13 0.23 -0.36
CA LEU A 36 13.87 -1.20 -0.41
C LEU A 36 13.70 -1.63 -1.88
N PRO A 37 14.31 -2.74 -2.33
CA PRO A 37 14.07 -3.25 -3.67
C PRO A 37 12.69 -3.89 -3.77
N LEU A 38 11.91 -3.53 -4.79
CA LEU A 38 10.57 -4.05 -5.04
C LEU A 38 10.36 -4.32 -6.54
N GLU A 39 10.65 -5.54 -7.01
CA GLU A 39 10.40 -5.95 -8.41
C GLU A 39 10.88 -4.93 -9.46
N GLY A 40 12.12 -4.45 -9.33
CA GLY A 40 12.73 -3.44 -10.22
C GLY A 40 12.51 -1.99 -9.78
N ILE A 41 11.72 -1.74 -8.74
CA ILE A 41 11.48 -0.43 -8.17
C ILE A 41 12.40 -0.20 -6.97
N SER A 42 13.02 0.98 -6.92
CA SER A 42 13.64 1.54 -5.71
C SER A 42 12.56 2.16 -4.85
N TYR A 43 12.01 1.37 -3.91
CA TYR A 43 10.88 1.76 -3.08
C TYR A 43 11.36 2.48 -1.82
N SER A 44 11.19 3.80 -1.78
CA SER A 44 11.64 4.61 -0.66
C SER A 44 10.52 4.81 0.36
N VAL A 45 10.82 4.59 1.64
CA VAL A 45 9.89 4.79 2.76
C VAL A 45 10.54 5.61 3.86
N SER A 46 9.76 6.51 4.47
CA SER A 46 10.17 7.26 5.66
C SER A 46 9.79 6.51 6.95
N PRO A 47 10.35 6.90 8.10
CA PRO A 47 9.99 6.32 9.40
C PRO A 47 8.50 6.41 9.77
N ARG A 48 7.75 7.33 9.16
CA ARG A 48 6.30 7.51 9.39
C ARG A 48 5.45 6.83 8.31
N GLY A 49 6.08 6.34 7.25
CA GLY A 49 5.42 5.69 6.13
C GLY A 49 5.00 4.26 6.49
N PHE A 50 3.84 3.85 5.98
CA PHE A 50 3.45 2.44 6.08
C PHE A 50 4.18 1.61 5.01
N PHE A 51 4.67 0.46 5.41
CA PHE A 51 5.15 -0.58 4.52
C PHE A 51 4.96 -1.96 5.15
N GLN A 52 4.94 -2.98 4.31
CA GLN A 52 4.72 -4.35 4.77
C GLN A 52 5.89 -4.84 5.62
N ALA A 53 5.61 -5.22 6.87
CA ALA A 53 6.61 -5.65 7.84
C ALA A 53 7.41 -6.88 7.35
N ASN A 54 6.72 -7.83 6.71
CA ASN A 54 7.35 -8.98 6.08
C ASN A 54 7.66 -8.69 4.61
N TRP A 55 8.81 -8.06 4.36
CA TRP A 55 9.18 -7.58 3.02
C TRP A 55 9.29 -8.70 1.98
N ARG A 56 9.79 -9.89 2.36
CA ARG A 56 9.88 -11.04 1.45
C ARG A 56 8.51 -11.51 0.99
N MET A 57 7.54 -11.55 1.92
CA MET A 57 6.16 -11.89 1.59
C MET A 57 5.49 -10.81 0.76
N ASN A 58 5.79 -9.54 1.01
CA ASN A 58 5.32 -8.44 0.17
C ASN A 58 5.80 -8.59 -1.28
N GLN A 59 7.10 -8.81 -1.50
CA GLN A 59 7.63 -9.05 -2.84
C GLN A 59 6.97 -10.28 -3.50
N ALA A 60 6.71 -11.34 -2.74
CA ALA A 60 5.98 -12.51 -3.24
C ALA A 60 4.54 -12.18 -3.65
N MET A 61 3.82 -11.38 -2.86
CA MET A 61 2.46 -10.92 -3.17
C MET A 61 2.45 -10.04 -4.43
N VAL A 62 3.37 -9.08 -4.55
CA VAL A 62 3.51 -8.23 -5.74
C VAL A 62 3.79 -9.08 -6.98
N ARG A 63 4.71 -10.05 -6.91
CA ARG A 63 4.95 -10.99 -8.02
C ARG A 63 3.72 -11.80 -8.36
N ARG A 64 2.99 -12.28 -7.36
CA ARG A 64 1.78 -13.09 -7.56
C ARG A 64 0.70 -12.29 -8.27
N ILE A 65 0.42 -11.08 -7.82
CA ILE A 65 -0.51 -10.16 -8.47
C ILE A 65 -0.06 -9.86 -9.90
N GLY A 66 1.23 -9.58 -10.10
CA GLY A 66 1.79 -9.35 -11.44
C GLY A 66 1.66 -10.56 -12.37
N ALA A 67 1.73 -11.78 -11.84
CA ALA A 67 1.52 -13.01 -12.60
C ALA A 67 0.03 -13.22 -12.96
N ILE A 68 -0.90 -12.93 -12.04
CA ILE A 68 -2.35 -13.02 -12.28
C ILE A 68 -2.83 -11.96 -13.28
N LEU A 69 -2.22 -10.77 -13.23
CA LEU A 69 -2.46 -9.71 -14.21
C LEU A 69 -1.97 -10.13 -15.60
N GLY A 70 -0.86 -10.87 -15.66
CA GLY A 70 -0.21 -11.31 -16.90
C GLY A 70 0.44 -10.14 -17.65
N GLU A 71 0.87 -10.40 -18.89
CA GLU A 71 1.26 -9.32 -19.80
C GLU A 71 0.01 -8.67 -20.39
N SER A 72 -0.24 -7.44 -20.00
CA SER A 72 -1.46 -6.70 -20.35
C SER A 72 -1.09 -5.30 -20.84
N ALA A 73 -0.16 -5.20 -21.80
CA ALA A 73 0.42 -3.94 -22.25
C ALA A 73 -0.59 -2.89 -22.76
N GLY A 74 -1.80 -3.31 -23.16
CA GLY A 74 -2.89 -2.42 -23.55
C GLY A 74 -3.83 -1.99 -22.41
N ALA A 75 -3.74 -2.65 -21.25
CA ALA A 75 -4.66 -2.51 -20.14
C ALA A 75 -4.42 -1.26 -19.31
N ARG A 76 -5.49 -0.76 -18.69
CA ARG A 76 -5.42 0.26 -17.64
C ARG A 76 -5.66 -0.39 -16.29
N LEU A 77 -4.72 -0.17 -15.36
CA LEU A 77 -4.79 -0.62 -13.99
C LEU A 77 -5.20 0.54 -13.07
N LEU A 78 -6.13 0.28 -12.15
CA LEU A 78 -6.44 1.19 -11.05
C LEU A 78 -5.96 0.57 -9.75
N ASP A 79 -5.18 1.28 -8.97
CA ASP A 79 -4.74 0.91 -7.62
C ASP A 79 -5.41 1.85 -6.62
N LEU A 80 -6.32 1.32 -5.80
CA LEU A 80 -7.02 2.07 -4.76
C LEU A 80 -6.39 1.74 -3.41
N TYR A 81 -6.24 2.76 -2.55
CA TYR A 81 -5.45 2.68 -1.32
C TYR A 81 -3.96 2.45 -1.64
N ALA A 82 -3.45 3.17 -2.65
CA ALA A 82 -2.14 2.89 -3.23
C ALA A 82 -0.96 3.08 -2.26
N GLY A 83 -1.16 3.75 -1.12
CA GLY A 83 -0.12 4.01 -0.13
C GLY A 83 1.03 4.78 -0.76
N ALA A 84 2.26 4.31 -0.54
CA ALA A 84 3.46 4.83 -1.19
C ALA A 84 3.78 4.14 -2.55
N GLY A 85 2.84 3.35 -3.08
CA GLY A 85 2.92 2.76 -4.43
C GLY A 85 3.32 1.29 -4.47
N ASN A 86 2.98 0.51 -3.44
CA ASN A 86 3.45 -0.86 -3.28
C ASN A 86 3.08 -1.78 -4.46
N PHE A 87 1.87 -1.64 -4.99
CA PHE A 87 1.41 -2.41 -6.15
C PHE A 87 1.51 -1.60 -7.44
N ALA A 88 1.04 -0.35 -7.43
CA ALA A 88 1.03 0.52 -8.61
C ALA A 88 2.37 0.57 -9.37
N LEU A 89 3.49 0.76 -8.67
CA LEU A 89 4.79 1.01 -9.29
C LEU A 89 5.37 -0.25 -9.96
N PRO A 90 5.52 -1.39 -9.27
CA PRO A 90 6.06 -2.59 -9.90
C PRO A 90 5.15 -3.14 -11.01
N LEU A 91 3.83 -2.91 -10.92
CA LEU A 91 2.89 -3.33 -11.95
C LEU A 91 2.87 -2.39 -13.17
N ALA A 92 3.44 -1.18 -13.07
CA ALA A 92 3.49 -0.22 -14.17
C ALA A 92 4.22 -0.76 -15.40
N ALA A 93 5.21 -1.63 -15.23
CA ALA A 93 5.93 -2.26 -16.33
C ALA A 93 5.08 -3.26 -17.15
N LYS A 94 3.90 -3.66 -16.64
CA LYS A 94 3.04 -4.70 -17.25
C LYS A 94 1.83 -4.15 -18.00
N VAL A 95 1.54 -2.87 -17.88
CA VAL A 95 0.29 -2.25 -18.35
C VAL A 95 0.52 -0.94 -19.08
N ARG A 96 -0.49 -0.46 -19.81
CA ARG A 96 -0.44 0.80 -20.55
C ARG A 96 -0.38 2.00 -19.62
N GLU A 97 -1.22 1.99 -18.60
CA GLU A 97 -1.39 3.09 -17.65
C GLU A 97 -1.75 2.51 -16.28
N VAL A 98 -1.16 3.07 -15.22
CA VAL A 98 -1.60 2.86 -13.84
C VAL A 98 -2.17 4.16 -13.30
N VAL A 99 -3.35 4.10 -12.70
CA VAL A 99 -3.91 5.19 -11.89
C VAL A 99 -3.83 4.78 -10.43
N ALA A 100 -3.05 5.50 -9.63
CA ALA A 100 -2.86 5.22 -8.21
C ALA A 100 -3.60 6.27 -7.37
N VAL A 101 -4.58 5.83 -6.58
CA VAL A 101 -5.43 6.71 -5.75
C VAL A 101 -5.05 6.54 -4.28
N GLU A 102 -4.61 7.64 -3.67
CA GLU A 102 -4.23 7.67 -2.26
C GLU A 102 -4.81 8.91 -1.57
N GLY A 103 -5.47 8.72 -0.42
CA GLY A 103 -6.18 9.79 0.29
C GLY A 103 -5.32 10.47 1.37
N GLU A 104 -4.44 9.71 2.02
CA GLU A 104 -3.61 10.16 3.11
C GLU A 104 -2.45 11.02 2.59
N ALA A 105 -2.25 12.18 3.22
CA ALA A 105 -1.38 13.22 2.73
C ALA A 105 0.11 12.81 2.71
N HIS A 106 0.55 12.10 3.74
CA HIS A 106 1.92 11.64 3.89
C HIS A 106 2.24 10.56 2.86
N SER A 107 1.43 9.51 2.79
CA SER A 107 1.52 8.40 1.83
C SER A 107 1.49 8.91 0.39
N PHE A 108 0.61 9.88 0.06
CA PHE A 108 0.60 10.50 -1.25
C PHE A 108 1.92 11.24 -1.59
N ARG A 109 2.57 11.90 -0.62
CA ARG A 109 3.89 12.51 -0.84
C ARG A 109 4.96 11.47 -1.10
N GLU A 110 4.92 10.34 -0.40
CA GLU A 110 5.84 9.22 -0.61
C GLU A 110 5.64 8.57 -1.98
N LEU A 111 4.39 8.29 -2.35
CA LEU A 111 4.01 7.81 -3.69
C LEU A 111 4.57 8.72 -4.78
N ARG A 112 4.37 10.03 -4.66
CA ARG A 112 4.91 11.02 -5.61
C ARG A 112 6.44 10.96 -5.67
N GLY A 113 7.11 10.78 -4.54
CA GLY A 113 8.56 10.61 -4.47
C GLY A 113 9.02 9.36 -5.21
N ASN A 114 8.38 8.22 -4.94
CA ASN A 114 8.72 6.94 -5.54
C ASN A 114 8.47 6.92 -7.06
N VAL A 115 7.36 7.50 -7.53
CA VAL A 115 7.08 7.63 -8.98
C VAL A 115 8.16 8.44 -9.68
N ARG A 116 8.60 9.56 -9.09
CA ARG A 116 9.66 10.41 -9.65
C ARG A 116 11.03 9.72 -9.64
N ALA A 117 11.39 9.09 -8.52
CA ALA A 117 12.68 8.42 -8.36
C ALA A 117 12.87 7.25 -9.33
N ASN A 118 11.77 6.60 -9.74
CA ASN A 118 11.79 5.48 -10.67
C ASN A 118 11.45 5.88 -12.12
N VAL A 119 11.28 7.18 -12.40
CA VAL A 119 11.03 7.72 -13.76
C VAL A 119 9.84 7.05 -14.46
N LEU A 120 8.77 6.79 -13.71
CA LEU A 120 7.60 6.06 -14.23
C LEU A 120 6.64 7.02 -14.95
N GLY A 121 6.74 7.07 -16.28
CA GLY A 121 5.94 7.97 -17.13
C GLY A 121 4.47 7.55 -17.33
N ASN A 122 4.13 6.29 -17.06
CA ASN A 122 2.79 5.73 -17.24
C ASN A 122 2.01 5.58 -15.92
N VAL A 123 2.49 6.16 -14.82
CA VAL A 123 1.81 6.16 -13.52
C VAL A 123 1.22 7.53 -13.24
N ARG A 124 -0.11 7.62 -13.22
CA ARG A 124 -0.85 8.80 -12.82
C ARG A 124 -1.27 8.67 -11.36
N ILE A 125 -0.90 9.64 -10.54
CA ILE A 125 -1.26 9.66 -9.12
C ILE A 125 -2.43 10.62 -8.87
N VAL A 126 -3.37 10.24 -8.02
CA VAL A 126 -4.56 11.04 -7.68
C VAL A 126 -4.69 11.10 -6.16
N ARG A 127 -4.73 12.31 -5.60
CA ARG A 127 -4.96 12.51 -4.16
C ARG A 127 -6.45 12.57 -3.88
N SER A 128 -7.04 11.45 -3.47
CA SER A 128 -8.48 11.35 -3.21
C SER A 128 -8.76 10.14 -2.31
N SER A 129 -9.85 10.20 -1.53
CA SER A 129 -10.38 9.00 -0.90
C SER A 129 -11.11 8.16 -1.94
N VAL A 130 -11.21 6.85 -1.73
CA VAL A 130 -11.94 5.97 -2.66
C VAL A 130 -13.40 6.42 -2.81
N GLU A 131 -14.05 6.84 -1.73
CA GLU A 131 -15.44 7.30 -1.74
C GLU A 131 -15.67 8.53 -2.65
N THR A 132 -14.66 9.38 -2.77
CA THR A 132 -14.73 10.67 -3.47
C THR A 132 -14.07 10.64 -4.84
N PHE A 133 -13.29 9.61 -5.15
CA PHE A 133 -12.67 9.42 -6.45
C PHE A 133 -13.72 9.36 -7.56
N ARG A 134 -13.39 9.91 -8.73
CA ARG A 134 -14.22 9.86 -9.93
C ARG A 134 -13.44 9.15 -11.03
N PRO A 135 -13.83 7.92 -11.41
CA PRO A 135 -13.11 7.19 -12.44
C PRO A 135 -13.30 7.84 -13.80
N GLU A 136 -12.21 7.90 -14.57
CA GLU A 136 -12.22 8.44 -15.93
C GLU A 136 -11.95 7.31 -16.91
N GLY A 137 -12.96 7.00 -17.73
CA GLY A 137 -12.92 5.89 -18.67
C GLY A 137 -12.98 4.52 -17.99
N ARG A 138 -12.76 3.47 -18.79
CA ARG A 138 -12.80 2.07 -18.33
C ARG A 138 -11.45 1.65 -17.75
N PHE A 139 -11.48 0.80 -16.72
CA PHE A 139 -10.30 0.10 -16.19
C PHE A 139 -10.45 -1.40 -16.47
N ASP A 140 -9.34 -2.05 -16.81
CA ASP A 140 -9.32 -3.48 -17.10
C ASP A 140 -9.10 -4.30 -15.82
N ALA A 141 -8.29 -3.76 -14.91
CA ALA A 141 -7.99 -4.36 -13.63
C ALA A 141 -8.03 -3.31 -12.50
N LEU A 142 -8.41 -3.76 -11.31
CA LEU A 142 -8.42 -3.01 -10.08
C LEU A 142 -7.64 -3.77 -9.00
N VAL A 143 -6.70 -3.11 -8.33
CA VAL A 143 -6.08 -3.60 -7.09
C VAL A 143 -6.72 -2.87 -5.91
N LEU A 144 -7.08 -3.63 -4.88
CA LEU A 144 -7.64 -3.12 -3.62
C LEU A 144 -6.79 -3.65 -2.46
N ASP A 145 -6.25 -2.73 -1.64
CA ASP A 145 -5.60 -3.06 -0.35
C ASP A 145 -6.16 -2.14 0.76
N PRO A 146 -7.43 -2.31 1.16
CA PRO A 146 -8.07 -1.43 2.12
C PRO A 146 -7.58 -1.67 3.56
N PRO A 147 -7.86 -0.73 4.49
CA PRO A 147 -7.61 -0.96 5.91
C PRO A 147 -8.39 -2.16 6.46
N ARG A 148 -8.03 -2.64 7.65
CA ARG A 148 -8.63 -3.81 8.34
C ARG A 148 -10.16 -3.87 8.38
N ALA A 149 -10.83 -2.71 8.33
CA ALA A 149 -12.30 -2.61 8.30
C ALA A 149 -12.92 -3.06 6.96
N GLY A 150 -12.11 -3.28 5.93
CA GLY A 150 -12.54 -3.53 4.56
C GLY A 150 -13.09 -2.28 3.90
N LEU A 151 -13.93 -2.46 2.87
CA LEU A 151 -14.57 -1.37 2.15
C LEU A 151 -15.74 -0.79 2.96
N SER A 152 -15.82 0.54 3.01
CA SER A 152 -17.04 1.23 3.42
C SER A 152 -18.14 1.04 2.37
N GLU A 153 -19.42 1.20 2.73
CA GLU A 153 -20.53 1.14 1.77
C GLU A 153 -20.33 2.07 0.57
N ARG A 154 -19.78 3.27 0.81
CA ARG A 154 -19.46 4.24 -0.25
C ARG A 154 -18.30 3.78 -1.13
N SER A 155 -17.26 3.19 -0.53
CA SER A 155 -16.14 2.62 -1.28
C SER A 155 -16.56 1.41 -2.11
N LEU A 156 -17.41 0.55 -1.55
CA LEU A 156 -18.01 -0.56 -2.27
C LEU A 156 -18.87 -0.07 -3.46
N ALA A 157 -19.72 0.94 -3.25
CA ALA A 157 -20.47 1.56 -4.33
C ALA A 157 -19.56 2.14 -5.43
N ARG A 158 -18.44 2.76 -5.05
CA ARG A 158 -17.42 3.24 -6.00
C ARG A 158 -16.79 2.10 -6.79
N VAL A 159 -16.40 0.99 -6.14
CA VAL A 159 -15.85 -0.19 -6.81
C VAL A 159 -16.83 -0.77 -7.83
N ARG A 160 -18.13 -0.78 -7.49
CA ARG A 160 -19.20 -1.21 -8.40
C ARG A 160 -19.38 -0.27 -9.60
N GLU A 161 -19.21 1.04 -9.40
CA GLU A 161 -19.26 2.06 -10.46
C GLU A 161 -18.06 1.96 -11.41
N ILE A 162 -16.86 1.69 -10.87
CA ILE A 162 -15.63 1.49 -11.65
C ILE A 162 -15.78 0.32 -12.63
N ALA A 163 -16.47 -0.75 -12.20
CA ALA A 163 -16.80 -1.91 -13.04
C ALA A 163 -15.58 -2.47 -13.83
N ALA A 164 -14.44 -2.62 -13.15
CA ALA A 164 -13.24 -3.20 -13.76
C ALA A 164 -13.47 -4.66 -14.17
N GLY A 165 -12.82 -5.14 -15.23
CA GLY A 165 -12.97 -6.54 -15.65
C GLY A 165 -12.43 -7.56 -14.64
N LYS A 166 -11.41 -7.17 -13.88
CA LYS A 166 -10.76 -7.99 -12.85
C LYS A 166 -10.51 -7.18 -11.59
N ILE A 167 -10.77 -7.75 -10.41
CA ILE A 167 -10.42 -7.18 -9.11
C ILE A 167 -9.44 -8.11 -8.40
N LEU A 168 -8.33 -7.55 -7.94
CA LEU A 168 -7.30 -8.18 -7.13
C LEU A 168 -7.40 -7.58 -5.73
N TYR A 169 -8.13 -8.24 -4.84
CA TYR A 169 -8.40 -7.75 -3.49
C TYR A 169 -7.45 -8.42 -2.50
N VAL A 170 -6.50 -7.62 -1.99
CA VAL A 170 -5.60 -7.94 -0.86
C VAL A 170 -6.26 -7.52 0.46
N SER A 171 -6.28 -8.40 1.45
CA SER A 171 -6.88 -8.10 2.76
C SER A 171 -6.20 -8.85 3.89
N CYS A 172 -5.84 -8.11 4.93
CA CYS A 172 -5.35 -8.65 6.20
C CYS A 172 -6.46 -9.16 7.14
N ASN A 173 -7.73 -9.10 6.70
CA ASN A 173 -8.89 -9.53 7.47
C ASN A 173 -9.86 -10.36 6.60
N PRO A 174 -9.80 -11.70 6.68
CA PRO A 174 -10.66 -12.60 5.91
C PRO A 174 -12.16 -12.38 6.13
N SER A 175 -12.57 -11.93 7.32
CA SER A 175 -13.99 -11.72 7.65
C SER A 175 -14.59 -10.53 6.89
N THR A 176 -13.89 -9.40 6.83
CA THR A 176 -14.36 -8.23 6.07
C THR A 176 -14.20 -8.46 4.57
N LEU A 177 -13.16 -9.19 4.13
CA LEU A 177 -13.04 -9.64 2.74
C LEU A 177 -14.27 -10.46 2.31
N ALA A 178 -14.68 -11.46 3.11
CA ALA A 178 -15.84 -12.29 2.79
C ALA A 178 -17.14 -11.48 2.68
N ARG A 179 -17.35 -10.50 3.58
CA ARG A 179 -18.46 -9.55 3.50
C ARG A 179 -18.44 -8.77 2.18
N ASP A 180 -17.30 -8.19 1.84
CA ASP A 180 -17.19 -7.31 0.66
C ASP A 180 -17.33 -8.10 -0.64
N VAL A 181 -16.70 -9.27 -0.74
CA VAL A 181 -16.84 -10.19 -1.89
C VAL A 181 -18.30 -10.61 -2.07
N ARG A 182 -19.00 -10.94 -0.99
CA ARG A 182 -20.44 -11.24 -1.05
C ARG A 182 -21.23 -10.08 -1.63
N SER A 183 -20.93 -8.84 -1.25
CA SER A 183 -21.62 -7.66 -1.77
C SER A 183 -21.26 -7.30 -3.22
N LEU A 184 -20.25 -7.95 -3.81
CA LEU A 184 -19.87 -7.82 -5.22
C LEU A 184 -20.34 -9.02 -6.08
N SER A 185 -20.92 -10.05 -5.45
CA SER A 185 -21.18 -11.36 -6.08
C SER A 185 -22.29 -11.37 -7.16
N ASP A 186 -23.06 -10.29 -7.26
CA ASP A 186 -24.03 -10.08 -8.34
C ASP A 186 -23.39 -9.59 -9.65
N ARG A 187 -22.15 -9.08 -9.59
CA ARG A 187 -21.40 -8.57 -10.76
C ARG A 187 -20.11 -9.34 -11.04
N TYR A 188 -19.57 -10.00 -10.03
CA TYR A 188 -18.28 -10.67 -10.10
C TYR A 188 -18.37 -12.10 -9.57
N ASP A 189 -17.57 -12.97 -10.18
CA ASP A 189 -17.28 -14.31 -9.66
C ASP A 189 -15.96 -14.35 -8.92
N LEU A 190 -15.91 -15.06 -7.80
CA LEU A 190 -14.66 -15.36 -7.09
C LEU A 190 -13.92 -16.46 -7.86
N SER A 191 -12.96 -16.05 -8.68
CA SER A 191 -12.13 -16.93 -9.50
C SER A 191 -11.09 -17.70 -8.68
N SER A 192 -10.48 -17.05 -7.69
CA SER A 192 -9.53 -17.71 -6.79
C SER A 192 -9.42 -16.97 -5.45
N LEU A 193 -8.98 -17.70 -4.43
CA LEU A 193 -8.66 -17.17 -3.11
C LEU A 193 -7.37 -17.82 -2.62
N GLU A 194 -6.38 -17.00 -2.29
CA GLU A 194 -5.08 -17.42 -1.78
C GLU A 194 -4.84 -16.84 -0.39
N MET A 195 -4.24 -17.62 0.49
CA MET A 195 -3.91 -17.21 1.86
C MET A 195 -2.38 -17.17 2.01
N HIS A 196 -1.86 -16.09 2.55
CA HIS A 196 -0.44 -15.80 2.69
C HIS A 196 -0.10 -15.49 4.14
N ASP A 197 0.89 -16.21 4.67
CA ASP A 197 1.35 -16.03 6.04
C ASP A 197 2.38 -14.89 6.12
N PHE A 198 1.89 -13.66 6.21
CA PHE A 198 2.73 -12.49 6.44
C PHE A 198 3.26 -12.44 7.88
N PHE A 199 2.57 -13.08 8.83
CA PHE A 199 2.83 -12.99 10.26
C PHE A 199 2.85 -14.38 10.92
N PRO A 200 3.90 -15.20 10.67
CA PRO A 200 4.00 -16.54 11.22
C PRO A 200 3.90 -16.55 12.74
N ASN A 201 3.23 -17.58 13.27
CA ASN A 201 2.93 -17.73 14.71
C ASN A 201 1.96 -16.67 15.27
N THR A 202 1.18 -16.02 14.42
CA THR A 202 0.06 -15.16 14.82
C THR A 202 -1.25 -15.66 14.23
N HIS A 203 -2.37 -15.05 14.62
CA HIS A 203 -3.68 -15.33 14.03
C HIS A 203 -3.93 -14.52 12.74
N HIS A 204 -3.01 -13.63 12.35
CA HIS A 204 -3.17 -12.80 11.16
C HIS A 204 -2.88 -13.59 9.90
N VAL A 205 -3.74 -13.45 8.90
CA VAL A 205 -3.55 -14.04 7.57
C VAL A 205 -3.88 -12.99 6.53
N GLU A 206 -2.98 -12.84 5.57
CA GLU A 206 -3.20 -11.98 4.40
C GLU A 206 -3.89 -12.82 3.31
N ALA A 207 -4.97 -12.30 2.74
CA ALA A 207 -5.74 -12.99 1.71
C ALA A 207 -5.67 -12.22 0.39
N LEU A 208 -5.52 -12.94 -0.71
CA LEU A 208 -5.66 -12.42 -2.07
C LEU A 208 -6.86 -13.09 -2.74
N ALA A 209 -7.94 -12.33 -2.92
CA ALA A 209 -9.10 -12.75 -3.71
C ALA A 209 -9.00 -12.20 -5.14
N VAL A 210 -9.25 -13.05 -6.12
CA VAL A 210 -9.35 -12.64 -7.53
C VAL A 210 -10.81 -12.73 -7.93
N LEU A 211 -11.38 -11.58 -8.29
CA LEU A 211 -12.74 -11.47 -8.79
C LEU A 211 -12.72 -11.14 -10.28
N THR A 212 -13.59 -11.77 -11.06
CA THR A 212 -13.73 -11.53 -12.50
C THR A 212 -15.15 -11.10 -12.80
N SER A 213 -15.31 -10.08 -13.65
CA SER A 213 -16.64 -9.63 -14.07
C SER A 213 -17.39 -10.76 -14.78
N ARG A 214 -18.69 -10.86 -14.51
CA ARG A 214 -19.61 -11.75 -15.23
C ARG A 214 -19.89 -11.27 -16.65
#